data_AF-A0ABD1VIC5-F1
#
_entry.id   AF-A0ABD1VIC5-F1
#
_cell.length_a   1.000
_cell.length_b   1.000
_cell.length_c   1.000
_cell.angle_alpha   90.00
_cell.angle_beta   90.00
_cell.angle_gamma   90.00
#
_symmetry.space_group_name_H-M   'P 1'
#
loop_
_entity.id
_entity.type
_entity.pdbx_description
1 polymer ?
#
loop_
_entity_poly.entity_id
_entity_poly.type
_entity_poly.pdbx_seq_one_letter_code
_entity_poly.pdbx_strand_id
1 'polypeptide(L)'
;MRGKLFKCDILSQVHKVGKVARAICIMSHPIPDTNDSHSAQVILPQKQLDRICSAAPMHTVEPKGKYIAFVSATAKTDNPEVELKPGVYLLGPVDEIFYNTYDRFTPTNNSEDDHCFIATSYDATTHFESTVADVLAIYSKITGKAVDLSVDMSAASADAQE
;
A
#
# COMPACT_ATOMS: atom_id res chain seq x y z
N MET A 1 10.92 23.55 -34.40
CA MET A 1 10.78 22.15 -33.92
C MET A 1 9.43 22.04 -33.24
N ARG A 2 8.48 21.27 -33.81
CA ARG A 2 7.18 21.03 -33.15
C ARG A 2 7.46 20.11 -31.96
N GLY A 3 7.25 20.61 -30.74
CA GLY A 3 7.33 19.77 -29.54
C GLY A 3 6.38 18.60 -29.69
N LYS A 4 6.91 17.38 -29.74
CA LYS A 4 6.07 16.20 -29.60
C LYS A 4 5.46 16.29 -28.20
N LEU A 5 4.13 16.38 -28.15
CA LEU A 5 3.41 16.20 -26.90
C LEU A 5 3.66 14.75 -26.47
N PHE A 6 4.48 14.54 -25.43
CA PHE A 6 4.62 13.23 -24.80
C PHE A 6 3.26 12.89 -24.19
N LYS A 7 2.56 11.92 -24.80
CA LYS A 7 1.25 11.48 -24.32
C LYS A 7 1.42 10.11 -23.68
N CYS A 8 1.42 10.10 -22.35
CA CYS A 8 1.38 8.87 -21.58
C CYS A 8 -0.06 8.36 -21.52
N ASP A 9 -0.38 7.32 -22.29
CA ASP A 9 -1.69 6.68 -22.24
C ASP A 9 -1.67 5.53 -21.23
N ILE A 10 -1.79 5.89 -19.95
CA ILE A 10 -1.63 4.96 -18.82
C ILE A 10 -2.53 3.72 -18.98
N LEU A 11 -3.76 3.89 -19.48
CA LEU A 11 -4.74 2.80 -19.59
C LEU A 11 -4.32 1.72 -20.59
N SER A 12 -3.55 2.05 -21.62
CA SER A 12 -3.03 1.08 -22.61
C SER A 12 -1.64 0.55 -22.26
N GLN A 13 -1.01 1.10 -21.21
CA GLN A 13 0.37 0.83 -20.81
C GLN A 13 0.48 0.08 -19.48
N VAL A 14 -0.64 -0.43 -18.96
CA VAL A 14 -0.69 -1.24 -17.75
C VAL A 14 -1.49 -2.51 -18.00
N HIS A 15 -1.15 -3.57 -17.28
CA HIS A 15 -1.95 -4.78 -17.26
C HIS A 15 -2.30 -5.17 -15.83
N LYS A 16 -3.46 -5.79 -15.67
CA LYS A 16 -3.95 -6.27 -14.38
C LYS A 16 -3.20 -7.54 -13.97
N VAL A 17 -2.63 -7.53 -12.77
CA VAL A 17 -1.86 -8.65 -12.18
C VAL A 17 -2.56 -9.33 -11.01
N GLY A 18 -3.65 -8.76 -10.51
CA GLY A 18 -4.42 -9.35 -9.42
C GLY A 18 -5.42 -8.39 -8.81
N LYS A 19 -5.90 -8.75 -7.61
CA LYS A 19 -6.80 -7.94 -6.79
C LYS A 19 -6.34 -7.94 -5.33
N VAL A 20 -6.69 -6.89 -4.59
CA VAL A 20 -6.48 -6.79 -3.14
C VAL A 20 -7.81 -6.46 -2.49
N ALA A 21 -8.19 -7.25 -1.49
CA ALA A 21 -9.30 -6.97 -0.61
C ALA A 21 -8.79 -6.19 0.60
N ARG A 22 -9.49 -5.12 0.98
CA ARG A 22 -9.22 -4.35 2.20
C ARG A 22 -10.52 -4.14 2.96
N ALA A 23 -10.43 -4.18 4.28
CA ALA A 23 -11.48 -3.76 5.19
C ALA A 23 -10.91 -2.70 6.12
N ILE A 24 -11.60 -1.57 6.22
CA ILE A 24 -11.34 -0.54 7.23
C ILE A 24 -12.34 -0.78 8.36
N CYS A 25 -11.83 -1.11 9.54
CA CYS A 25 -12.64 -1.44 10.71
C CYS A 25 -12.49 -0.33 11.74
N ILE A 26 -13.61 0.28 12.16
CA ILE A 26 -13.64 1.26 13.25
C ILE A 26 -14.04 0.54 14.53
N MET A 27 -13.25 0.72 15.59
CA MET A 27 -13.46 0.03 16.86
C MET A 27 -13.38 1.03 18.02
N SER A 28 -13.96 0.63 19.15
CA SER A 28 -13.97 1.43 20.38
C SER A 28 -13.04 0.87 21.48
N HIS A 29 -12.13 -0.03 21.13
CA HIS A 29 -11.18 -0.69 22.02
C HIS A 29 -9.89 -1.08 21.27
N PRO A 30 -8.77 -1.32 21.98
CA PRO A 30 -7.56 -1.87 21.36
C PRO A 30 -7.79 -3.31 20.87
N ILE A 31 -6.93 -3.79 19.96
CA ILE A 31 -7.01 -5.18 19.50
C ILE A 31 -6.81 -6.12 20.72
N PRO A 32 -7.65 -7.16 20.89
CA PRO A 32 -7.44 -8.17 21.92
C PRO A 32 -6.04 -8.80 21.87
N ASP A 33 -5.52 -9.22 23.01
CA ASP A 33 -4.22 -9.89 23.14
C ASP A 33 -2.99 -9.08 22.66
N THR A 34 -3.12 -7.75 22.48
CA THR A 34 -2.00 -6.86 22.15
C THR A 34 -1.52 -6.03 23.35
N ASN A 35 -1.79 -6.46 24.59
CA ASN A 35 -1.40 -5.76 25.82
C ASN A 35 -1.80 -4.27 25.84
N ASP A 36 -3.03 -3.98 25.41
CA ASP A 36 -3.59 -2.63 25.27
C ASP A 36 -2.75 -1.66 24.43
N SER A 37 -1.95 -2.19 23.49
CA SER A 37 -1.12 -1.37 22.62
C SER A 37 -1.95 -0.43 21.76
N HIS A 38 -1.48 0.82 21.63
CA HIS A 38 -2.10 1.84 20.78
C HIS A 38 -1.94 1.56 19.28
N SER A 39 -0.94 0.75 18.91
CA SER A 39 -0.73 0.25 17.55
C SER A 39 -0.09 -1.13 17.60
N ALA A 40 -0.35 -1.94 16.58
CA ALA A 40 0.12 -3.31 16.48
C ALA A 40 0.20 -3.70 15.01
N GLN A 41 0.96 -4.73 14.69
CA GLN A 41 0.87 -5.39 13.40
C GLN A 41 0.65 -6.88 13.65
N VAL A 42 -0.52 -7.37 13.27
CA VAL A 42 -0.85 -8.80 13.36
C VAL A 42 -0.71 -9.38 11.96
N ILE A 43 0.22 -10.31 11.79
CA ILE A 43 0.44 -11.02 10.52
C ILE A 43 -0.14 -12.41 10.67
N LEU A 44 -1.07 -12.77 9.77
CA LEU A 44 -1.60 -14.12 9.69
C LEU A 44 -0.94 -14.87 8.53
N PRO A 45 -0.09 -15.87 8.80
CA PRO A 45 0.60 -16.64 7.77
C PRO A 45 -0.36 -17.41 6.87
N GLN A 46 -0.04 -17.42 5.57
CA GLN A 46 -0.85 -18.12 4.56
C GLN A 46 -1.11 -19.59 4.92
N LYS A 47 -0.14 -20.32 5.48
CA LYS A 47 -0.34 -21.75 5.78
C LYS A 47 -1.36 -22.03 6.88
N GLN A 48 -1.70 -21.05 7.71
CA GLN A 48 -2.66 -21.23 8.81
C GLN A 48 -4.10 -20.92 8.38
N LEU A 49 -4.28 -20.08 7.35
CA LEU A 49 -5.59 -19.55 6.93
C LEU A 49 -5.79 -19.60 5.41
N ASP A 50 -4.91 -20.28 4.68
CA ASP A 50 -4.69 -20.19 3.23
C ASP A 50 -4.44 -18.76 2.69
N ARG A 51 -4.15 -17.79 3.57
CA ARG A 51 -4.20 -16.34 3.27
C ARG A 51 -3.26 -15.50 4.13
N ILE A 52 -2.65 -14.47 3.55
CA ILE A 52 -1.95 -13.41 4.31
C ILE A 52 -2.97 -12.34 4.67
N CYS A 53 -3.31 -12.23 5.95
CA CYS A 53 -4.09 -11.11 6.48
C CYS A 53 -3.21 -10.32 7.43
N SER A 54 -3.11 -9.02 7.19
CA SER A 54 -2.42 -8.11 8.10
C SER A 54 -3.42 -7.15 8.71
N ALA A 55 -3.42 -7.05 10.05
CA ALA A 55 -4.21 -6.08 10.80
C ALA A 55 -3.27 -5.06 11.45
N ALA A 56 -3.49 -3.77 11.21
CA ALA A 56 -2.76 -2.70 11.90
C ALA A 56 -3.73 -1.62 12.42
N PRO A 57 -3.78 -1.35 13.74
CA PRO A 57 -4.33 -0.12 14.28
C PRO A 57 -3.44 1.04 13.86
N MET A 58 -3.99 1.97 13.09
CA MET A 58 -3.39 3.28 12.95
C MET A 58 -3.86 4.11 14.15
N HIS A 59 -2.90 4.79 14.80
CA HIS A 59 -3.01 5.81 15.85
C HIS A 59 -4.44 6.20 16.24
N THR A 60 -4.77 6.34 17.53
CA THR A 60 -6.02 6.94 18.02
C THR A 60 -6.44 8.13 17.13
N VAL A 61 -7.37 7.89 16.22
CA VAL A 61 -7.83 8.90 15.26
C VAL A 61 -8.93 9.64 16.00
N GLU A 62 -8.82 10.96 16.09
CA GLU A 62 -9.82 11.79 16.78
C GLU A 62 -11.21 11.50 16.19
N PRO A 63 -12.20 11.01 16.98
CA PRO A 63 -12.41 11.21 18.43
C PRO A 63 -11.74 10.20 19.39
N LYS A 64 -11.48 10.66 20.63
CA LYS A 64 -10.84 9.86 21.70
C LYS A 64 -11.53 8.50 21.91
N GLY A 65 -10.73 7.45 22.04
CA GLY A 65 -11.22 6.09 22.29
C GLY A 65 -11.66 5.33 21.05
N LYS A 66 -11.41 5.87 19.84
CA LYS A 66 -11.59 5.16 18.58
C LYS A 66 -10.27 4.65 18.02
N TYR A 67 -10.34 3.48 17.40
CA TYR A 67 -9.24 2.79 16.75
C TYR A 67 -9.64 2.45 15.33
N ILE A 68 -8.71 2.58 14.38
CA ILE A 68 -8.91 2.16 12.99
C ILE A 68 -7.99 1.00 12.69
N ALA A 69 -8.54 -0.16 12.41
CA ALA A 69 -7.80 -1.33 11.97
C ALA A 69 -7.95 -1.54 10.46
N PHE A 70 -6.84 -1.70 9.76
CA PHE A 70 -6.83 -2.10 8.36
C PHE A 70 -6.60 -3.61 8.25
N VAL A 71 -7.56 -4.35 7.71
CA VAL A 71 -7.41 -5.78 7.39
C VAL A 71 -7.26 -5.92 5.89
N SER A 72 -6.20 -6.55 5.40
CA SER A 72 -5.97 -6.67 3.95
C SER A 72 -5.38 -8.01 3.54
N ALA A 73 -5.73 -8.48 2.33
CA ALA A 73 -5.25 -9.71 1.74
C ALA A 73 -5.27 -9.65 0.20
N THR A 74 -4.45 -10.45 -0.46
CA THR A 74 -4.60 -10.70 -1.90
C THR A 74 -5.93 -11.38 -2.16
N ALA A 75 -6.78 -10.76 -2.98
CA ALA A 75 -8.12 -11.26 -3.22
C ALA A 75 -8.11 -12.45 -4.17
N LYS A 76 -8.85 -13.51 -3.82
CA LYS A 76 -9.03 -14.71 -4.66
C LYS A 76 -10.41 -14.75 -5.31
N THR A 77 -11.34 -13.95 -4.80
CA THR A 77 -12.74 -13.82 -5.16
C THR A 77 -13.15 -12.35 -5.08
N ASP A 78 -14.37 -12.04 -5.49
CA ASP A 78 -14.96 -10.70 -5.41
C ASP A 78 -15.78 -10.47 -4.13
N ASN A 79 -15.63 -11.35 -3.12
CA ASN A 79 -16.33 -11.24 -1.84
C ASN A 79 -15.33 -10.94 -0.69
N PRO A 80 -14.93 -9.67 -0.50
CA PRO A 80 -13.96 -9.28 0.52
C PRO A 80 -14.42 -9.61 1.95
N GLU A 81 -15.73 -9.69 2.22
CA GLU A 81 -16.26 -9.98 3.55
C GLU A 81 -15.90 -11.39 4.02
N VAL A 82 -16.13 -12.39 3.17
CA VAL A 82 -15.79 -13.79 3.46
C VAL A 82 -14.28 -13.95 3.60
N GLU A 83 -13.56 -13.26 2.72
CA GLU A 83 -12.12 -13.35 2.60
C GLU A 83 -11.34 -12.76 3.79
N LEU A 84 -11.85 -11.66 4.34
CA LEU A 84 -11.21 -10.92 5.43
C LEU A 84 -11.81 -11.27 6.80
N LYS A 85 -12.89 -12.06 6.84
CA LYS A 85 -13.55 -12.52 8.06
C LYS A 85 -12.58 -13.07 9.12
N PRO A 86 -11.55 -13.89 8.79
CA PRO A 86 -10.61 -14.36 9.80
C PRO A 86 -9.82 -13.23 10.46
N GLY A 87 -9.39 -12.22 9.69
CA GLY A 87 -8.69 -11.06 10.23
C GLY A 87 -9.61 -10.14 11.03
N VAL A 88 -10.84 -9.92 10.55
CA VAL A 88 -11.86 -9.13 11.26
C VAL A 88 -12.24 -9.80 12.58
N TYR A 89 -12.32 -11.13 12.63
CA TYR A 89 -12.67 -11.86 13.87
C TYR A 89 -11.67 -11.61 15.01
N LEU A 90 -10.38 -11.46 14.69
CA LEU A 90 -9.34 -11.17 15.67
C LEU A 90 -9.43 -9.76 16.26
N LEU A 91 -10.16 -8.86 15.60
CA LEU A 91 -10.34 -7.50 16.06
C LEU A 91 -11.31 -7.41 17.25
N GLY A 92 -12.14 -8.44 17.49
CA GLY A 92 -13.22 -8.37 18.48
C GLY A 92 -14.43 -7.55 17.98
N PRO A 93 -15.21 -6.93 18.87
CA PRO A 93 -16.33 -6.05 18.48
C PRO A 93 -15.91 -4.90 17.57
N VAL A 94 -16.54 -4.80 16.40
CA VAL A 94 -16.29 -3.70 15.45
C VAL A 94 -17.54 -2.84 15.34
N ASP A 95 -17.35 -1.51 15.42
CA ASP A 95 -18.45 -0.54 15.33
C ASP A 95 -18.95 -0.44 13.88
N GLU A 96 -18.02 -0.31 12.93
CA GLU A 96 -18.31 -0.17 11.51
C GLU A 96 -17.20 -0.80 10.65
N ILE A 97 -17.58 -1.41 9.52
CA ILE A 97 -16.64 -2.01 8.57
C ILE A 97 -16.90 -1.53 7.16
N PHE A 98 -15.84 -1.07 6.48
CA PHE A 98 -15.87 -0.67 5.08
C PHE A 98 -15.02 -1.62 4.25
N TYR A 99 -15.68 -2.46 3.46
CA TYR A 99 -15.00 -3.37 2.54
C TYR A 99 -14.76 -2.70 1.19
N ASN A 100 -13.58 -2.93 0.62
CA ASN A 100 -13.27 -2.54 -0.75
C ASN A 100 -12.33 -3.55 -1.42
N THR A 101 -12.47 -3.68 -2.72
CA THR A 101 -11.57 -4.50 -3.55
C THR A 101 -10.99 -3.65 -4.66
N TYR A 102 -9.66 -3.72 -4.81
CA TYR A 102 -8.93 -2.94 -5.81
C TYR A 102 -8.22 -3.87 -6.78
N ASP A 103 -8.29 -3.54 -8.06
CA ASP A 103 -7.45 -4.18 -9.08
C ASP A 103 -6.00 -3.70 -8.93
N ARG A 104 -5.06 -4.63 -9.06
CA ARG A 104 -3.63 -4.31 -9.11
C ARG A 104 -3.14 -4.34 -10.53
N PHE A 105 -2.35 -3.35 -10.88
CA PHE A 105 -1.74 -3.18 -12.18
C PHE A 105 -0.23 -3.06 -12.09
N THR A 106 0.46 -3.49 -13.15
CA THR A 106 1.90 -3.25 -13.37
C THR A 106 2.11 -2.66 -14.77
N PRO A 107 3.14 -1.82 -14.95
CA PRO A 107 3.49 -1.27 -16.25
C PRO A 107 3.84 -2.36 -17.26
N THR A 108 3.48 -2.15 -18.53
CA THR A 108 3.89 -2.98 -19.68
C THR A 108 4.72 -2.19 -20.68
N ASN A 109 4.86 -0.89 -20.49
CA ASN A 109 5.53 -0.01 -21.43
C ASN A 109 7.07 -0.11 -21.32
N ASN A 110 7.75 0.28 -22.40
CA ASN A 110 9.18 0.49 -22.39
C ASN A 110 9.47 1.97 -22.10
N SER A 111 9.84 2.26 -20.84
CA SER A 111 10.09 3.62 -20.36
C SER A 111 11.22 4.35 -21.09
N GLU A 112 12.14 3.62 -21.73
CA GLU A 112 13.22 4.21 -22.53
C GLU A 112 12.71 4.78 -23.87
N ASP A 113 11.66 4.19 -24.44
CA ASP A 113 11.13 4.58 -25.75
C ASP A 113 10.10 5.71 -25.65
N ASP A 114 9.27 5.67 -24.61
CA ASP A 114 8.14 6.58 -24.45
C ASP A 114 8.32 7.64 -23.35
N HIS A 115 9.38 7.52 -22.54
CA HIS A 115 9.66 8.36 -21.38
C HIS A 115 8.49 8.41 -20.37
N CYS A 116 7.71 7.33 -20.30
CA CYS A 116 6.66 7.10 -19.31
C CYS A 116 7.16 6.17 -18.20
N PHE A 117 7.12 6.65 -16.96
CA PHE A 117 7.52 5.86 -15.79
C PHE A 117 6.30 5.64 -14.90
N ILE A 118 5.67 4.49 -15.04
CA ILE A 118 4.41 4.15 -14.36
C ILE A 118 4.72 3.23 -13.18
N ALA A 119 4.18 3.58 -12.01
CA ALA A 119 4.33 2.79 -10.79
C ALA A 119 3.41 1.57 -10.74
N THR A 120 3.86 0.56 -10.00
CA THR A 120 3.07 -0.64 -9.71
C THR A 120 2.02 -0.34 -8.64
N SER A 121 0.83 -0.92 -8.76
CA SER A 121 -0.20 -0.80 -7.72
C SER A 121 0.22 -1.44 -6.40
N TYR A 122 -0.07 -0.76 -5.29
CA TYR A 122 0.16 -1.26 -3.93
C TYR A 122 -0.36 -2.68 -3.72
N ASP A 123 0.44 -3.52 -3.11
CA ASP A 123 0.05 -4.87 -2.72
C ASP A 123 -0.79 -4.88 -1.42
N ALA A 124 -1.02 -6.09 -0.90
CA ALA A 124 -1.75 -6.29 0.34
C ALA A 124 -0.86 -6.20 1.60
N THR A 125 0.44 -5.93 1.45
CA THR A 125 1.32 -5.83 2.60
C THR A 125 1.06 -4.53 3.35
N THR A 126 1.28 -4.54 4.65
CA THR A 126 1.11 -3.37 5.54
C THR A 126 2.43 -2.69 5.84
N HIS A 127 3.45 -2.97 5.05
CA HIS A 127 4.78 -2.35 5.13
C HIS A 127 5.21 -1.87 3.75
N PHE A 128 6.23 -1.02 3.68
CA PHE A 128 6.58 -0.32 2.44
C PHE A 128 7.67 -0.99 1.60
N GLU A 129 8.16 -2.19 1.94
CA GLU A 129 9.29 -2.81 1.23
C GLU A 129 9.12 -2.86 -0.29
N SER A 130 8.00 -3.40 -0.79
CA SER A 130 7.72 -3.50 -2.23
C SER A 130 7.50 -2.13 -2.88
N THR A 131 6.83 -1.22 -2.19
CA THR A 131 6.68 0.19 -2.61
C THR A 131 8.03 0.86 -2.77
N VAL A 132 8.93 0.71 -1.80
CA VAL A 132 10.27 1.31 -1.84
C VAL A 132 11.06 0.71 -3.00
N ALA A 133 11.00 -0.61 -3.21
CA ALA A 133 11.64 -1.24 -4.35
C ALA A 133 11.16 -0.67 -5.70
N ASP A 134 9.85 -0.44 -5.86
CA ASP A 134 9.27 0.17 -7.06
C ASP A 134 9.74 1.62 -7.25
N VAL A 135 9.76 2.42 -6.17
CA VAL A 135 10.28 3.80 -6.17
C VAL A 135 11.75 3.85 -6.59
N LEU A 136 12.60 3.00 -6.00
CA LEU A 136 14.03 2.93 -6.33
C LEU A 136 14.26 2.51 -7.79
N ALA A 137 13.46 1.57 -8.29
CA ALA A 137 13.52 1.14 -9.68
C ALA A 137 13.14 2.26 -10.64
N ILE A 138 12.05 2.99 -10.35
CA ILE A 138 11.61 4.14 -11.15
C ILE A 138 12.65 5.26 -11.13
N TYR A 139 13.19 5.60 -9.96
CA TYR A 139 14.26 6.58 -9.83
C TYR A 139 15.47 6.21 -10.71
N SER A 140 15.89 4.94 -10.65
CA SER A 140 17.04 4.47 -11.40
C SER A 140 16.82 4.55 -12.91
N LYS A 141 15.59 4.27 -13.37
CA LYS A 141 15.20 4.42 -14.78
C LYS A 141 15.16 5.88 -15.23
N ILE A 142 14.64 6.79 -14.40
CA ILE A 142 14.56 8.22 -14.73
C ILE A 142 15.94 8.87 -14.79
N THR A 143 16.80 8.55 -13.82
CA THR A 143 18.07 9.25 -13.61
C THR A 143 19.28 8.55 -14.23
N GLY A 144 19.15 7.27 -14.59
CA GLY A 144 20.25 6.42 -15.02
C GLY A 144 21.26 6.10 -13.91
N LYS A 145 20.94 6.39 -12.64
CA LYS A 145 21.84 6.22 -11.48
C LYS A 145 21.16 5.40 -10.38
N ALA A 146 21.95 4.60 -9.67
CA ALA A 146 21.48 4.01 -8.42
C ALA A 146 21.28 5.10 -7.37
N VAL A 147 20.26 4.94 -6.52
CA VAL A 147 20.02 5.87 -5.41
C VAL A 147 21.17 5.78 -4.41
N ASP A 148 21.81 6.91 -4.17
CA ASP A 148 22.76 7.08 -3.07
C ASP A 148 22.01 7.57 -1.84
N LEU A 149 22.02 6.78 -0.76
CA LEU A 149 21.38 7.12 0.51
C LEU A 149 22.37 7.70 1.53
N SER A 150 23.64 7.85 1.15
CA SER A 150 24.70 8.39 2.02
C SER A 150 24.86 9.91 1.93
N VAL A 151 24.08 10.56 1.07
CA VAL A 151 24.18 12.00 0.81
C VAL A 151 23.74 12.79 2.04
N ASP A 152 24.62 13.67 2.52
CA ASP A 152 24.31 14.58 3.61
C ASP A 152 23.31 15.65 3.13
N MET A 153 22.10 15.65 3.69
CA MET A 153 21.00 16.52 3.27
C MET A 153 21.21 18.00 3.65
N SER A 154 22.28 18.34 4.37
CA SER A 154 22.60 19.74 4.68
C SER A 154 22.88 20.60 3.44
N ALA A 155 23.21 19.98 2.30
CA ALA A 155 23.43 20.67 1.03
C ALA A 155 22.15 20.98 0.25
N ALA A 156 21.03 20.31 0.55
CA ALA A 156 19.77 20.45 -0.19
C ALA A 156 18.90 21.63 0.26
N SER A 157 19.25 22.30 1.36
CA SER A 157 18.50 23.43 1.93
C SER A 157 19.09 24.82 1.59
N ALA A 158 20.06 24.91 0.68
CA ALA A 158 20.80 26.17 0.44
C ALA A 158 20.26 27.08 -0.68
N ASP A 159 19.30 26.64 -1.51
CA ASP A 159 18.83 27.43 -2.66
C ASP A 159 17.41 28.00 -2.48
N ALA A 160 17.19 28.72 -1.38
CA ALA A 160 15.98 29.52 -1.18
C ALA A 160 16.30 30.91 -0.59
N GLN A 161 17.12 31.69 -1.27
CA GLN A 161 17.17 33.15 -1.11
C GLN A 161 17.48 33.82 -2.46
N GLU A 162 16.43 34.30 -3.13
CA GLU A 162 16.43 35.58 -3.87
C GLU A 162 15.10 36.29 -3.65
#